data_AF-B9CMG2-F1
#
_entry.id   AF-B9CMG2-F1
#
_cell.length_a   1.000
_cell.length_b   1.000
_cell.length_c   1.000
_cell.angle_alpha   90.00
_cell.angle_beta   90.00
_cell.angle_gamma   90.00
#
_symmetry.space_group_name_H-M   'P 1'
#
loop_
_entity.id
_entity.type
_entity.pdbx_description
1 polymer ?
#
loop_
_entity_poly.entity_id
_entity_poly.type
_entity_poly.pdbx_seq_one_letter_code
_entity_poly.pdbx_strand_id
1 'polypeptide(L)'
;MGCTHITEGAIPFMTKNIWPVMPIMMLGSSIGAILTIFFGVHDPAPHGGFLVLPVVDGGLMWVVAILIGTIVGGLLFLLFKRGQYVKNGNKVIE
;
A
#
# COMPACT_ATOMS: atom_id res chain seq x y z
N MET A 1 -10.90 6.77 0.52
CA MET A 1 -11.00 6.71 -0.95
C MET A 1 -10.09 5.63 -1.57
N GLY A 2 -8.87 5.37 -1.07
CA GLY A 2 -8.04 4.28 -1.62
C GLY A 2 -8.69 2.89 -1.57
N CYS A 3 -9.47 2.63 -0.52
CA CYS A 3 -10.30 1.43 -0.38
C CYS A 3 -11.48 1.35 -1.38
N THR A 4 -11.78 2.36 -2.18
CA THR A 4 -12.78 2.31 -3.25
C THR A 4 -12.12 2.41 -4.64
N HIS A 5 -10.84 2.07 -4.73
CA HIS A 5 -10.00 2.25 -5.93
C HIS A 5 -9.76 3.73 -6.32
N ILE A 6 -10.11 4.68 -5.46
CA ILE A 6 -9.94 6.10 -5.72
C ILE A 6 -8.63 6.58 -5.08
N THR A 7 -7.61 6.81 -5.92
CA THR A 7 -6.24 7.18 -5.51
C THR A 7 -5.98 8.69 -5.49
N GLU A 8 -6.99 9.53 -5.71
CA GLU A 8 -6.86 10.99 -5.79
C GLU A 8 -6.31 11.64 -4.51
N GLY A 9 -6.54 11.02 -3.34
CA GLY A 9 -5.92 11.45 -2.08
C GLY A 9 -4.47 10.98 -1.89
N ALA A 10 -4.05 9.95 -2.62
CA ALA A 10 -2.70 9.37 -2.52
C ALA A 10 -1.71 9.96 -3.53
N ILE A 11 -2.20 10.49 -4.66
CA ILE A 11 -1.37 11.18 -5.66
C ILE A 11 -0.64 12.39 -5.05
N PRO A 12 -1.30 13.39 -4.43
CA PRO A 12 -0.61 14.55 -3.85
C PRO A 12 0.37 14.16 -2.73
N PHE A 13 0.15 13.04 -2.06
CA PHE A 13 1.08 12.49 -1.08
C PHE A 13 2.38 11.97 -1.74
N MET A 14 2.26 11.30 -2.89
CA MET A 14 3.42 10.87 -3.67
C MET A 14 4.14 12.07 -4.32
N THR A 15 3.42 13.05 -4.87
CA THR A 15 4.01 14.16 -5.62
C THR A 15 4.92 15.06 -4.77
N LYS A 16 4.68 15.14 -3.46
CA LYS A 16 5.56 15.89 -2.54
C LYS A 16 6.99 15.36 -2.48
N ASN A 17 7.19 14.04 -2.59
CA ASN A 17 8.51 13.39 -2.52
C ASN A 17 8.53 12.12 -3.37
N ILE A 18 8.48 12.29 -4.70
CA ILE A 18 8.24 11.19 -5.64
C ILE A 18 9.33 10.10 -5.61
N TRP A 19 10.61 10.50 -5.59
CA TRP A 19 11.75 9.60 -5.75
C TRP A 19 11.78 8.49 -4.68
N PRO A 20 11.75 8.79 -3.38
CA PRO A 20 11.79 7.75 -2.36
C PRO A 20 10.44 7.09 -2.09
N VAL A 21 9.32 7.81 -2.29
CA VAL A 21 8.00 7.30 -1.91
C VAL A 21 7.46 6.32 -2.95
N MET A 22 7.70 6.56 -4.25
CA MET A 22 7.21 5.68 -5.31
C MET A 22 7.72 4.22 -5.17
N PRO A 23 9.02 3.95 -5.00
CA PRO A 23 9.53 2.58 -4.86
C PRO A 23 8.99 1.88 -3.61
N ILE A 24 8.84 2.61 -2.50
CA ILE A 24 8.32 2.06 -1.25
C ILE A 24 6.86 1.63 -1.43
N MET A 25 6.05 2.46 -2.08
CA MET A 25 4.64 2.13 -2.37
C MET A 25 4.51 0.97 -3.35
N MET A 26 5.38 0.91 -4.38
CA MET A 26 5.41 -0.22 -5.33
C MET A 26 5.75 -1.53 -4.64
N LEU A 27 6.72 -1.53 -3.71
CA LEU A 27 7.09 -2.72 -2.94
C LEU A 27 5.94 -3.19 -2.03
N GLY A 28 5.29 -2.27 -1.31
CA GLY A 28 4.13 -2.61 -0.47
C GLY A 28 2.98 -3.24 -1.27
N SER A 29 2.65 -2.65 -2.43
CA SER A 29 1.60 -3.17 -3.32
C SER A 29 1.97 -4.53 -3.92
N SER A 30 3.22 -4.70 -4.35
CA SER A 30 3.71 -5.95 -4.95
C SER A 30 3.65 -7.12 -3.96
N ILE A 31 3.99 -6.89 -2.69
CA ILE A 31 3.92 -7.92 -1.66
C ILE A 31 2.48 -8.38 -1.42
N GLY A 32 1.54 -7.43 -1.38
CA GLY A 32 0.12 -7.74 -1.30
C GLY A 32 -0.34 -8.60 -2.47
N ALA A 33 0.00 -8.20 -3.70
CA ALA A 33 -0.37 -8.92 -4.92
C ALA A 33 0.23 -10.34 -4.99
N ILE A 34 1.49 -10.51 -4.60
CA ILE A 34 2.14 -11.83 -4.58
C ILE A 34 1.49 -12.73 -3.54
N LEU A 35 1.16 -12.21 -2.34
CA LEU A 35 0.48 -12.99 -1.31
C LEU A 35 -0.91 -13.43 -1.75
N THR A 36 -1.68 -12.57 -2.43
CA THR A 36 -3.01 -12.94 -2.92
C THR A 36 -2.94 -14.04 -3.97
N ILE A 37 -1.95 -13.99 -4.86
CA ILE A 37 -1.69 -15.06 -5.85
C ILE A 37 -1.25 -16.35 -5.15
N PHE A 38 -0.39 -16.25 -4.14
CA PHE A 38 0.13 -17.40 -3.40
C PHE A 38 -0.95 -18.11 -2.58
N PHE A 39 -1.90 -17.36 -2.02
CA PHE A 39 -3.06 -17.92 -1.31
C PHE A 39 -4.16 -18.44 -2.25
N GLY A 40 -4.00 -18.32 -3.57
CA GLY A 40 -5.00 -18.77 -4.54
C GLY A 40 -6.30 -17.96 -4.50
N VAL A 41 -6.25 -16.73 -3.97
CA VAL A 41 -7.41 -15.83 -3.93
C VAL A 41 -7.77 -15.43 -5.35
N HIS A 42 -9.01 -15.67 -5.75
CA HIS A 42 -9.52 -15.27 -7.05
C HIS A 42 -10.52 -14.12 -6.89
N ASP A 43 -10.27 -13.02 -7.60
CA ASP A 43 -11.19 -11.90 -7.70
C ASP A 43 -11.84 -11.90 -9.10
N PRO A 44 -13.12 -12.30 -9.22
CA PRO A 44 -13.85 -12.27 -10.49
C PRO A 44 -14.29 -10.86 -10.89
N ALA A 45 -14.10 -9.84 -10.04
CA ALA A 45 -14.63 -8.51 -10.28
C ALA A 45 -13.71 -7.66 -11.18
N PRO A 46 -14.25 -6.99 -12.22
CA PRO A 46 -13.49 -6.07 -13.08
C PRO A 46 -13.28 -4.68 -12.45
N HIS A 47 -13.84 -4.44 -11.26
CA HIS A 47 -13.71 -3.22 -10.48
C HIS A 47 -12.85 -3.50 -9.25
N GLY A 48 -12.05 -2.53 -8.80
CA GLY A 48 -11.19 -2.74 -7.61
C GLY A 48 -11.70 -2.04 -6.35
N GLY A 49 -10.93 -2.19 -5.27
CA GLY A 49 -11.26 -1.66 -3.95
C GLY A 49 -11.93 -2.70 -3.04
N PHE A 50 -12.10 -2.35 -1.76
CA PHE A 50 -12.73 -3.13 -0.70
C PHE A 50 -14.21 -3.49 -0.99
N LEU A 51 -14.79 -2.95 -2.05
CA LEU A 51 -16.13 -3.30 -2.56
C LEU A 51 -16.20 -4.72 -3.16
N VAL A 52 -15.06 -5.35 -3.50
CA VAL A 52 -15.01 -6.71 -4.06
C VAL A 52 -15.05 -7.83 -3.01
N LEU A 53 -14.95 -7.50 -1.73
CA LEU A 53 -14.94 -8.46 -0.62
C LEU A 53 -16.07 -9.50 -0.60
N PRO A 54 -17.34 -9.19 -0.95
CA PRO A 54 -18.40 -10.19 -0.97
C PRO A 54 -18.37 -11.11 -2.21
N VAL A 55 -17.53 -10.79 -3.21
CA VAL A 55 -17.44 -11.52 -4.49
C VAL A 55 -16.11 -12.29 -4.63
N VAL A 56 -15.10 -11.94 -3.82
CA VAL A 56 -13.80 -12.60 -3.79
C VAL A 56 -13.87 -13.98 -3.13
N ASP A 57 -13.34 -14.99 -3.81
CA ASP A 57 -13.13 -16.32 -3.24
C ASP A 57 -11.91 -16.28 -2.31
N GLY A 58 -12.09 -16.64 -1.03
CA GLY A 58 -11.03 -16.49 -0.02
C GLY A 58 -10.84 -15.06 0.52
N GLY A 59 -11.91 -14.26 0.58
CA GLY A 59 -11.87 -12.84 1.00
C GLY A 59 -11.15 -12.55 2.34
N LEU A 60 -11.15 -13.51 3.27
CA LEU A 60 -10.41 -13.40 4.53
C LEU A 60 -8.88 -13.40 4.32
N MET A 61 -8.37 -14.27 3.46
CA MET A 61 -6.95 -14.31 3.09
C MET A 61 -6.54 -13.10 2.26
N TRP A 62 -7.46 -12.60 1.43
CA TRP A 62 -7.26 -11.36 0.67
C TRP A 62 -7.05 -10.15 1.59
N VAL A 63 -7.89 -9.99 2.61
CA VAL A 63 -7.75 -8.90 3.60
C VAL A 63 -6.43 -9.01 4.35
N VAL A 64 -6.04 -10.23 4.76
CA VAL A 64 -4.75 -10.48 5.41
C VAL A 64 -3.58 -10.11 4.51
N ALA A 65 -3.63 -10.48 3.22
CA ALA A 65 -2.60 -10.13 2.24
C ALA A 65 -2.45 -8.61 2.07
N ILE A 66 -3.56 -7.88 1.98
CA ILE A 66 -3.55 -6.41 1.91
C ILE A 66 -2.97 -5.80 3.19
N LEU A 67 -3.34 -6.34 4.36
CA LEU A 67 -2.82 -5.90 5.65
C LEU A 67 -1.30 -6.08 5.72
N ILE A 68 -0.79 -7.24 5.29
CA ILE A 68 0.64 -7.52 5.28
C ILE A 68 1.37 -6.58 4.32
N GLY A 69 0.88 -6.41 3.09
CA GLY A 69 1.47 -5.46 2.13
C GLY A 69 1.49 -4.01 2.64
N THR A 70 0.42 -3.60 3.34
CA THR A 70 0.30 -2.26 3.93
C THR A 70 1.26 -2.08 5.11
N ILE A 71 1.39 -3.08 5.99
CA ILE A 71 2.34 -3.05 7.12
C ILE A 71 3.77 -2.95 6.59
N VAL A 72 4.14 -3.76 5.59
CA VAL A 72 5.49 -3.72 5.03
C VAL A 72 5.78 -2.38 4.35
N GLY A 73 4.87 -1.89 3.50
CA GLY A 73 5.01 -0.58 2.85
C GLY A 73 5.10 0.57 3.87
N GLY A 74 4.26 0.53 4.92
CA GLY A 74 4.28 1.50 6.01
C GLY A 74 5.56 1.46 6.84
N LEU A 75 6.11 0.27 7.10
CA LEU A 75 7.34 0.10 7.85
C LEU A 75 8.55 0.64 7.06
N LEU A 76 8.65 0.33 5.76
CA LEU A 76 9.68 0.91 4.90
C LEU A 76 9.58 2.44 4.85
N PHE A 77 8.36 2.98 4.74
CA PHE A 77 8.14 4.43 4.73
C PHE A 77 8.54 5.07 6.07
N LEU A 78 8.22 4.41 7.20
CA LEU A 78 8.61 4.88 8.53
C LEU A 78 10.14 4.94 8.69
N LEU A 79 10.85 3.89 8.24
CA LEU A 79 12.31 3.86 8.27
C LEU A 79 12.91 4.98 7.41
N PHE A 80 12.38 5.18 6.21
CA PHE A 80 12.80 6.27 5.33
C PHE A 80 12.59 7.64 5.98
N LYS A 81 11.38 7.91 6.50
CA LYS A 81 11.05 9.17 7.16
C LYS A 81 11.89 9.40 8.42
N ARG A 82 12.19 8.36 9.19
CA ARG A 82 13.09 8.42 10.35
C ARG A 82 14.51 8.80 9.93
N GLY A 83 15.04 8.23 8.85
CA GLY A 83 16.36 8.61 8.31
C GLY A 83 16.41 10.08 7.87
N GLN A 84 15.35 10.55 7.22
CA GLN A 84 15.22 11.95 6.81
C GLN A 84 15.13 12.93 8.01
N TYR A 85 14.38 12.56 9.06
CA TYR A 85 14.26 13.36 10.29
C TYR A 85 15.60 13.58 10.99
N VAL A 86 16.42 12.53 11.08
CA VAL A 86 17.76 12.59 11.70
C VAL A 86 18.70 13.46 10.85
N LYS A 87 18.64 13.33 9.51
CA LYS A 87 19.50 14.09 8.60
C LYS A 87 19.19 15.59 8.57
N ASN A 88 17.94 15.97 8.83
CA ASN A 88 17.49 17.37 8.85
C ASN A 88 17.51 18.03 10.24
N GLY A 89 18.19 17.43 11.23
CA GLY A 89 18.38 18.04 12.55
C GLY A 89 17.07 18.31 13.29
N ASN A 90 16.16 17.33 13.31
CA ASN A 90 14.84 17.36 13.98
C ASN A 90 13.77 18.25 13.34
N LYS A 91 13.96 18.72 12.09
CA LYS A 91 12.89 19.39 11.34
C LYS A 91 11.99 18.36 10.66
N VAL A 92 10.69 18.43 10.93
CA VAL A 92 9.67 17.65 10.20
C VAL A 92 9.57 18.25 8.80
N ILE A 93 10.07 17.52 7.80
CA ILE A 93 9.83 17.85 6.39
C ILE A 93 8.45 17.32 6.03
N GLU A 94 7.52 18.24 5.76
CA GLU A 94 6.13 17.99 5.36
C GLU A 94 5.95 17.62 3.88
#